data_AF-A0A7X5N090-F1
#
_entry.id   AF-A0A7X5N090-F1
#
_cell.length_a   1.000
_cell.length_b   1.000
_cell.length_c   1.000
_cell.angle_alpha   90.00
_cell.angle_beta   90.00
_cell.angle_gamma   90.00
#
_symmetry.space_group_name_H-M   'P 1'
#
loop_
_entity.id
_entity.type
_entity.pdbx_description
1 polymer ?
#
loop_
_entity_poly.entity_id
_entity_poly.type
_entity_poly.pdbx_seq_one_letter_code
_entity_poly.pdbx_strand_id
1 'polypeptide(L)'
;MTAVATSAVTAQAQERVLDGFNDIGAWRLVVSNQVSGSLRPVATSAGGHALCLDYNFNGVSGYVGIRRNLPIDYPDNYRIGFALRGDSPS
;
A
#
# COMPACT_ATOMS: atom_id res chain seq x y z
N MET A 1 -17.02 -8.47 48.93
CA MET A 1 -16.24 -7.85 47.84
C MET A 1 -16.76 -8.41 46.53
N THR A 2 -17.58 -7.64 45.82
CA THR A 2 -18.18 -8.03 44.53
C THR A 2 -17.30 -7.47 43.43
N ALA A 3 -16.67 -8.34 42.65
CA ALA A 3 -15.84 -7.94 41.53
C ALA A 3 -16.72 -7.60 40.31
N VAL A 4 -16.52 -6.42 39.73
CA VAL A 4 -17.17 -6.02 38.48
C VAL A 4 -16.25 -6.40 37.33
N ALA A 5 -16.71 -7.29 36.44
CA ALA A 5 -16.00 -7.61 35.22
C ALA A 5 -16.29 -6.54 34.16
N THR A 6 -15.27 -5.79 33.75
CA THR A 6 -15.33 -4.90 32.59
C THR A 6 -15.17 -5.71 31.31
N SER A 7 -16.25 -5.82 30.53
CA SER A 7 -16.18 -6.37 29.17
C SER A 7 -15.41 -5.40 28.27
N ALA A 8 -14.31 -5.86 27.68
CA ALA A 8 -13.60 -5.08 26.67
C ALA A 8 -14.46 -5.02 25.39
N VAL A 9 -14.81 -3.81 24.95
CA VAL A 9 -15.36 -3.60 23.61
C VAL A 9 -14.20 -3.74 22.64
N THR A 10 -14.17 -4.85 21.90
CA THR A 10 -13.33 -4.95 20.71
C THR A 10 -13.91 -4.00 19.66
N ALA A 11 -13.22 -2.89 19.41
CA ALA A 11 -13.53 -2.04 18.26
C ALA A 11 -13.34 -2.88 16.99
N GLN A 12 -14.46 -3.29 16.38
CA GLN A 12 -14.44 -3.98 15.10
C GLN A 12 -14.09 -2.95 14.04
N ALA A 13 -12.79 -2.81 13.74
CA ALA A 13 -12.32 -1.97 12.64
C ALA A 13 -13.00 -2.45 11.36
N GLN A 14 -13.86 -1.61 10.79
CA GLN A 14 -14.56 -1.93 9.56
C GLN A 14 -13.51 -1.91 8.43
N GLU A 15 -13.14 -3.09 7.93
CA GLU A 15 -12.22 -3.19 6.81
C GLU A 15 -12.86 -2.54 5.58
N ARG A 16 -12.18 -1.52 5.04
CA ARG A 16 -12.61 -0.80 3.85
C ARG A 16 -11.47 -0.75 2.84
N VAL A 17 -11.79 -1.08 1.59
CA VAL A 17 -10.87 -0.92 0.47
C VAL A 17 -10.67 0.58 0.20
N LEU A 18 -9.42 1.04 0.29
CA LEU A 18 -9.07 2.44 0.05
C LEU A 18 -8.65 2.71 -1.40
N ASP A 19 -8.09 1.70 -2.07
CA ASP A 19 -7.78 1.73 -3.49
C ASP A 19 -7.77 0.29 -4.02
N GLY A 20 -8.45 0.08 -5.15
CA GLY A 20 -8.46 -1.21 -5.86
C GLY A 20 -7.53 -1.25 -7.07
N PHE A 21 -6.67 -0.22 -7.27
CA PHE A 21 -5.79 -0.06 -8.41
C PHE A 21 -6.48 0.01 -9.79
N ASN A 22 -7.75 0.43 -9.83
CA ASN A 22 -8.51 0.61 -11.07
C ASN A 22 -8.00 1.83 -11.88
N ASP A 23 -7.40 2.81 -11.20
CA ASP A 23 -6.78 3.98 -11.81
C ASP A 23 -5.34 4.14 -11.30
N ILE A 24 -4.39 3.75 -12.14
CA ILE A 24 -2.95 3.88 -11.87
C ILE A 24 -2.51 5.35 -11.93
N GLY A 25 -3.21 6.20 -12.68
CA GLY A 25 -2.86 7.63 -12.85
C GLY A 25 -2.94 8.43 -11.56
N ALA A 26 -3.72 7.96 -10.59
CA ALA A 26 -3.80 8.55 -9.25
C ALA A 26 -2.60 8.18 -8.34
N TRP A 27 -1.67 7.33 -8.80
CA TRP A 27 -0.41 7.02 -8.15
C TRP A 27 0.76 7.74 -8.83
N ARG A 28 1.68 8.26 -8.02
CA ARG A 28 2.89 8.93 -8.49
C ARG A 28 4.12 8.08 -8.25
N LEU A 29 4.95 7.92 -9.28
CA LEU A 29 6.29 7.37 -9.17
C LEU A 29 7.22 8.39 -8.50
N VAL A 30 8.02 7.93 -7.55
CA VAL A 30 9.03 8.72 -6.85
C VAL A 30 10.37 8.00 -6.96
N VAL A 31 11.36 8.64 -7.59
CA VAL A 31 12.70 8.08 -7.81
C VAL A 31 13.76 9.11 -7.41
N SER A 32 14.93 8.64 -6.96
CA SER A 32 16.12 9.47 -6.82
C SER A 32 16.78 9.72 -8.18
N ASN A 33 17.73 10.65 -8.20
CA ASN A 33 18.57 10.89 -9.37
C ASN A 33 19.21 9.56 -9.82
N GLN A 34 19.26 9.35 -11.14
CA GLN A 34 19.85 8.15 -11.77
C GLN A 34 19.14 6.83 -11.48
N VAL A 35 18.02 6.80 -10.76
CA VAL A 35 17.15 5.61 -10.64
C VAL A 35 16.01 5.74 -11.65
N SER A 36 15.77 4.68 -12.42
CA SER A 36 14.66 4.61 -13.37
C SER A 36 13.53 3.78 -12.78
N GLY A 37 12.28 4.16 -13.06
CA GLY A 37 11.13 3.34 -12.72
C GLY A 37 9.92 3.62 -13.59
N SER A 38 8.94 2.73 -13.55
CA SER A 38 7.66 2.90 -14.23
C SER A 38 6.54 2.21 -13.45
N LEU A 39 5.31 2.67 -13.67
CA LEU A 39 4.11 2.08 -13.08
C LEU A 39 3.33 1.37 -14.17
N ARG A 40 2.98 0.10 -13.95
CA ARG A 40 2.15 -0.66 -14.87
C ARG A 40 0.95 -1.29 -14.16
N PRO A 41 -0.25 -1.24 -14.77
CA PRO A 41 -1.36 -2.07 -14.30
C PRO A 41 -1.06 -3.54 -14.54
N VAL A 42 -1.41 -4.40 -13.58
CA VAL A 42 -1.34 -5.86 -13.72
C VAL A 42 -2.59 -6.51 -13.13
N ALA A 43 -2.97 -7.68 -13.64
CA ALA A 43 -4.03 -8.49 -13.04
C ALA A 43 -3.53 -9.24 -11.80
N THR A 44 -4.40 -9.41 -10.81
CA THR A 44 -4.17 -10.30 -9.67
C THR A 44 -4.64 -11.71 -10.01
N SER A 45 -4.08 -12.71 -9.34
CA SER A 45 -4.51 -14.12 -9.51
C SER A 45 -5.94 -14.36 -9.03
N ALA A 46 -6.48 -13.47 -8.20
CA ALA A 46 -7.85 -13.50 -7.73
C ALA A 46 -8.84 -12.72 -8.66
N GLY A 47 -8.39 -12.27 -9.83
CA GLY A 47 -9.25 -11.59 -10.83
C GLY A 47 -9.43 -10.08 -10.62
N GLY A 48 -8.61 -9.43 -9.80
CA GLY A 48 -8.61 -7.97 -9.58
C GLY A 48 -7.46 -7.25 -10.27
N HIS A 49 -7.27 -5.97 -9.93
CA HIS A 49 -6.18 -5.13 -10.43
C HIS A 49 -5.12 -4.90 -9.35
N ALA A 50 -3.88 -4.71 -9.78
CA ALA A 50 -2.78 -4.27 -8.95
C ALA A 50 -1.86 -3.34 -9.74
N LEU A 51 -1.03 -2.59 -9.01
CA LEU A 51 -0.01 -1.73 -9.54
C LEU A 51 1.36 -2.40 -9.39
N CYS A 52 2.07 -2.56 -10.50
CA CYS A 52 3.44 -3.06 -10.52
C CYS A 52 4.40 -1.87 -10.66
N LEU A 53 5.39 -1.83 -9.76
CA LEU A 53 6.51 -0.90 -9.83
C LEU A 53 7.70 -1.62 -10.47
N ASP A 54 8.00 -1.31 -11.73
CA ASP A 54 9.27 -1.72 -12.32
C ASP A 54 10.34 -0.68 -11.97
N TYR A 55 11.54 -1.13 -11.66
CA TYR A 55 12.63 -0.23 -11.28
C TYR A 55 14.00 -0.76 -11.72
N ASN A 56 14.93 0.17 -11.88
CA ASN A 56 16.35 -0.11 -12.10
C ASN A 56 17.19 0.94 -11.37
N PHE A 57 18.03 0.48 -10.43
CA PHE A 57 18.97 1.33 -9.70
C PHE A 57 20.17 1.77 -10.54
N ASN A 58 20.34 1.22 -11.75
CA ASN A 58 21.42 1.55 -12.68
C ASN A 58 22.82 1.43 -12.05
N GLY A 59 22.99 0.48 -11.11
CA GLY A 59 24.26 0.23 -10.41
C GLY A 59 24.64 1.27 -9.37
N VAL A 60 23.76 2.22 -9.03
CA VAL A 60 24.01 3.23 -7.99
C VAL A 60 23.12 3.03 -6.77
N SER A 61 23.48 3.66 -5.65
CA SER A 61 22.59 3.77 -4.49
C SER A 61 21.49 4.80 -4.77
N GLY A 62 20.29 4.58 -4.22
CA GLY A 62 19.17 5.49 -4.44
C GLY A 62 17.88 5.01 -3.79
N TYR A 63 16.75 5.56 -4.23
CA TYR A 63 15.42 5.09 -3.84
C TYR A 63 14.44 5.09 -5.01
N VAL A 64 13.46 4.21 -4.91
CA VAL A 64 12.28 4.15 -5.77
C VAL A 64 11.07 3.83 -4.92
N GLY A 65 9.93 4.43 -5.23
CA GLY A 65 8.69 4.20 -4.51
C GLY A 65 7.50 4.78 -5.24
N ILE A 66 6.32 4.54 -4.67
CA ILE A 66 5.06 5.05 -5.18
C ILE A 66 4.32 5.81 -4.09
N ARG A 67 3.56 6.83 -4.49
CA ARG A 67 2.82 7.67 -3.55
C ARG A 67 1.42 7.97 -4.06
N ARG A 68 0.46 7.92 -3.15
CA ARG A 68 -0.93 8.33 -3.36
C ARG A 68 -1.46 9.00 -2.10
N ASN A 69 -2.27 10.04 -2.30
CA ASN A 69 -3.10 10.56 -1.21
C ASN A 69 -4.33 9.64 -1.10
N LEU A 70 -4.45 8.94 0.02
CA LEU A 70 -5.58 8.04 0.25
C LEU A 70 -6.82 8.87 0.63
N PRO A 71 -8.01 8.50 0.15
CA PRO A 71 -9.25 9.22 0.46
C PRO A 71 -9.77 8.81 1.84
N ILE A 72 -8.99 9.09 2.89
CA ILE A 72 -9.35 8.82 4.28
C ILE A 72 -9.07 10.05 5.14
N ASP A 73 -10.02 10.36 6.02
CA ASP A 73 -9.74 11.12 7.22
C ASP A 73 -9.07 10.17 8.21
N TYR A 74 -7.84 10.49 8.62
CA TYR A 74 -7.05 9.64 9.48
C TYR A 74 -7.56 9.71 10.93
N PRO A 75 -8.17 8.63 11.48
CA PRO A 75 -8.57 8.62 12.88
C PRO A 75 -7.37 8.36 13.78
N ASP A 76 -7.53 8.52 15.10
CA ASP A 76 -6.45 8.29 16.07
C ASP A 76 -5.91 6.85 16.06
N ASN A 77 -6.76 5.87 15.73
CA ASN A 77 -6.37 4.47 15.61
C ASN A 77 -6.81 3.90 14.26
N TYR A 78 -5.84 3.60 13.40
CA TYR A 78 -6.06 2.97 12.12
C TYR A 78 -4.95 1.98 11.79
N ARG A 79 -5.27 1.05 10.88
CA ARG A 79 -4.32 0.14 10.27
C ARG A 79 -4.49 0.19 8.76
N ILE A 80 -3.37 0.31 8.04
CA ILE A 80 -3.33 0.13 6.58
C ILE A 80 -2.74 -1.24 6.31
N GLY A 81 -3.47 -2.07 5.57
CA GLY A 81 -3.01 -3.33 5.04
C GLY A 81 -2.99 -3.29 3.52
N PHE A 82 -2.03 -3.97 2.91
CA PHE A 82 -1.98 -4.19 1.47
C PHE A 82 -1.27 -5.51 1.19
N ALA A 83 -1.67 -6.18 0.11
CA ALA A 83 -0.98 -7.34 -0.39
C ALA A 83 0.24 -6.89 -1.21
N LEU A 84 1.38 -7.55 -1.00
CA LEU A 84 2.61 -7.29 -1.74
C LEU A 84 3.17 -8.60 -2.27
N ARG A 85 3.56 -8.58 -3.54
CA ARG A 85 4.40 -9.60 -4.17
C ARG A 85 5.43 -8.88 -5.03
N GLY A 86 6.59 -9.48 -5.18
CA GLY A 86 7.64 -8.92 -6.01
C GLY A 86 8.68 -9.97 -6.34
N ASP A 87 9.36 -9.73 -7.44
CA ASP A 87 10.64 -10.33 -7.76
C ASP A 87 11.65 -9.18 -7.77
N SER A 88 12.72 -9.32 -7.00
CA SER A 88 13.68 -8.25 -6.76
C SER A 88 15.04 -8.85 -6.42
N PRO A 89 16.14 -8.22 -6.84
CA PRO A 89 17.48 -8.67 -6.46
C PRO A 89 17.62 -8.76 -4.94
N SER A 90 18.35 -9.78 -4.50
CA SER A 90 18.71 -10.03 -3.09
C SER A 90 19.71 -9.02 -2.57
#